data_AF-A0A941DPL4-F1
#
_entry.id   AF-A0A941DPL4-F1
#
_cell.length_a   1.000
_cell.length_b   1.000
_cell.length_c   1.000
_cell.angle_alpha   90.00
_cell.angle_beta   90.00
_cell.angle_gamma   90.00
#
_symmetry.space_group_name_H-M   'P 1'
#
loop_
_entity.id
_entity.type
_entity.pdbx_description
1 polymer ?
#
loop_
_entity_poly.entity_id
_entity_poly.type
_entity_poly.pdbx_seq_one_letter_code
_entity_poly.pdbx_strand_id
1 'polypeptide(L)'
;MLSLCAIPAIAQQCNGQVISTPDGMREVQDDALLKAALGEPGKGSLCTASVFEVDKPVRLFRVYNAAQPASLYGRWWSLQVPVGPRAQYAAENAICPEWSPLNAAATCTLKPGVRVVIGPGQSAQCASGEVLPASATNQVYVANDTRTQQTLVDNCSEPLVWP
;
A
#
# COMPACT_ATOMS: atom_id res chain seq x y z
N MET A 1 -5.00 -15.86 -44.42
CA MET A 1 -4.22 -15.63 -43.18
C MET A 1 -4.90 -14.47 -42.45
N LEU A 2 -5.65 -14.78 -41.40
CA LEU A 2 -6.40 -13.79 -40.62
C LEU A 2 -5.41 -13.04 -39.72
N SER A 3 -5.24 -11.74 -40.00
CA SER A 3 -4.44 -10.83 -39.18
C SER A 3 -5.19 -10.59 -37.87
N LEU A 4 -4.61 -11.04 -36.76
CA LEU A 4 -5.09 -10.74 -35.42
C LEU A 4 -4.87 -9.25 -35.15
N CYS A 5 -5.97 -8.49 -35.06
CA CYS A 5 -5.94 -7.15 -34.47
C CYS A 5 -5.45 -7.26 -33.03
N ALA A 6 -4.33 -6.62 -32.72
CA ALA A 6 -3.94 -6.34 -31.34
C ALA A 6 -5.02 -5.45 -30.71
N ILE A 7 -5.72 -6.00 -29.72
CA ILE A 7 -6.62 -5.23 -28.85
C ILE A 7 -5.72 -4.26 -28.07
N PRO A 8 -5.97 -2.95 -28.09
CA PRO A 8 -5.22 -2.03 -27.25
C PRO A 8 -5.50 -2.39 -25.79
N ALA A 9 -4.46 -2.63 -25.01
CA ALA A 9 -4.58 -2.69 -23.56
C ALA A 9 -5.21 -1.36 -23.13
N ILE A 10 -6.41 -1.43 -22.54
CA ILE A 10 -7.08 -0.25 -21.98
C ILE A 10 -6.10 0.31 -20.96
N ALA A 11 -5.54 1.50 -21.24
CA ALA A 11 -4.71 2.21 -20.30
C ALA A 11 -5.57 2.45 -19.05
N GLN A 12 -5.22 1.75 -17.97
CA GLN A 12 -6.02 1.75 -16.76
C GLN A 12 -6.04 3.16 -16.18
N GLN A 13 -7.22 3.78 -16.16
CA GLN A 13 -7.35 5.15 -15.69
C GLN A 13 -7.31 5.15 -14.17
N CYS A 14 -6.14 5.46 -13.60
CA CYS A 14 -5.96 5.55 -12.17
C CYS A 14 -6.73 6.72 -11.59
N ASN A 15 -7.37 6.48 -10.45
CA ASN A 15 -7.92 7.55 -9.65
C ASN A 15 -6.79 8.15 -8.80
N GLY A 16 -6.41 9.40 -9.03
CA GLY A 16 -5.28 10.06 -8.36
C GLY A 16 -3.94 9.94 -9.08
N GLN A 17 -2.92 10.57 -8.50
CA GLN A 17 -1.56 10.63 -9.02
C GLN A 17 -0.57 10.20 -7.95
N VAL A 18 0.61 9.76 -8.38
CA VAL A 18 1.74 9.55 -7.46
C VAL A 18 2.09 10.89 -6.84
N ILE A 19 2.24 10.91 -5.51
CA ILE A 19 2.67 12.12 -4.80
C ILE A 19 4.08 12.55 -5.25
N SER A 20 4.40 13.82 -5.03
CA SER A 20 5.79 14.28 -5.08
C SER A 20 6.67 13.50 -4.13
N THR A 21 7.97 13.43 -4.43
CA THR A 21 8.97 12.76 -3.60
C THR A 21 8.81 13.12 -2.12
N PRO A 22 8.49 12.16 -1.24
CA PRO A 22 8.35 12.44 0.19
C PRO A 22 9.67 12.86 0.82
N ASP A 23 9.59 13.68 1.87
CA ASP A 23 10.75 14.09 2.65
C ASP A 23 11.52 12.87 3.19
N GLY A 24 12.84 12.91 3.07
CA GLY A 24 13.71 11.82 3.50
C GLY A 24 13.77 10.64 2.51
N MET A 25 13.23 10.81 1.30
CA MET A 25 13.37 9.86 0.21
C MET A 25 13.87 10.53 -1.08
N ARG A 26 14.33 9.70 -2.01
CA ARG A 26 14.60 10.08 -3.39
C ARG A 26 13.96 9.09 -4.35
N GLU A 27 13.47 9.56 -5.48
CA GLU A 27 12.94 8.69 -6.52
C GLU A 27 14.08 7.90 -7.19
N VAL A 28 13.86 6.60 -7.41
CA VAL A 28 14.83 5.68 -8.04
C VAL A 28 14.10 4.76 -9.01
N GLN A 29 14.85 3.99 -9.81
CA GLN A 29 14.29 2.95 -10.66
C GLN A 29 14.52 1.56 -10.06
N ASP A 30 13.45 0.77 -9.99
CA ASP A 30 13.48 -0.65 -9.60
C ASP A 30 12.26 -1.36 -10.20
N ASP A 31 12.39 -1.82 -11.44
CA ASP A 31 11.26 -2.38 -12.20
C ASP A 31 10.68 -3.64 -11.55
N ALA A 32 11.53 -4.44 -10.90
CA ALA A 32 11.11 -5.65 -10.22
C ALA A 32 10.23 -5.33 -9.01
N LEU A 33 10.65 -4.35 -8.20
CA LEU A 33 9.89 -3.91 -7.05
C LEU A 33 8.60 -3.19 -7.47
N LEU A 34 8.66 -2.33 -8.50
CA LEU A 34 7.49 -1.65 -9.06
C LEU A 34 6.44 -2.67 -9.53
N LYS A 35 6.86 -3.66 -10.32
CA LYS A 35 5.97 -4.73 -10.82
C LYS A 35 5.33 -5.54 -9.68
N ALA A 36 6.01 -5.69 -8.55
CA ALA A 36 5.46 -6.42 -7.40
C ALA A 36 4.39 -5.63 -6.63
N ALA A 37 4.36 -4.30 -6.75
CA ALA A 37 3.41 -3.43 -6.07
C ALA A 37 2.19 -3.08 -6.94
N LEU A 38 2.36 -3.06 -8.26
CA LEU A 38 1.27 -2.85 -9.21
C LEU A 38 0.41 -4.10 -9.35
N GLY A 39 -0.89 -3.92 -9.56
CA GLY A 39 -1.79 -5.04 -9.77
C GLY A 39 -3.06 -4.69 -10.53
N GLU A 40 -3.75 -5.74 -10.95
CA GLU A 40 -5.00 -5.66 -11.72
C GLU A 40 -6.16 -5.06 -10.91
N PRO A 41 -7.18 -4.50 -11.59
CA PRO A 41 -8.42 -4.08 -10.92
C PRO A 41 -9.01 -5.20 -10.06
N GLY A 42 -9.50 -4.84 -8.87
CA GLY A 42 -10.13 -5.78 -7.95
C GLY A 42 -9.15 -6.53 -7.02
N LYS A 43 -7.84 -6.30 -7.13
CA LYS A 43 -6.81 -6.98 -6.31
C LYS A 43 -6.24 -6.13 -5.17
N GLY A 44 -6.68 -4.88 -5.00
CA GLY A 44 -6.23 -4.01 -3.89
C GLY A 44 -4.72 -3.69 -3.90
N SER A 45 -4.09 -3.69 -5.08
CA SER A 45 -2.69 -3.31 -5.28
C SER A 45 -2.58 -1.81 -5.62
N LEU A 46 -1.42 -1.32 -6.09
CA LEU A 46 -1.30 0.04 -6.62
C LEU A 46 -1.78 0.10 -8.08
N CYS A 47 -2.36 1.23 -8.49
CA CYS A 47 -2.77 1.46 -9.87
C CYS A 47 -1.62 1.97 -10.76
N THR A 48 -0.95 3.01 -10.28
CA THR A 48 0.29 3.56 -10.85
C THR A 48 1.19 3.92 -9.67
N ALA A 49 2.50 3.95 -9.87
CA ALA A 49 3.42 4.22 -8.77
C ALA A 49 4.82 4.63 -9.24
N SER A 50 5.58 5.23 -8.32
CA SER A 50 7.03 5.40 -8.44
C SER A 50 7.74 4.67 -7.31
N VAL A 51 9.01 4.34 -7.55
CA VAL A 51 9.88 3.72 -6.54
C VAL A 51 10.69 4.80 -5.84
N PHE A 52 10.76 4.72 -4.52
CA PHE A 52 11.51 5.65 -3.69
C PHE A 52 12.51 4.89 -2.83
N GLU A 53 13.74 5.38 -2.76
CA GLU A 53 14.73 4.91 -1.79
C GLU A 53 14.79 5.88 -0.61
N VAL A 54 14.84 5.32 0.59
CA VAL A 54 14.84 6.06 1.85
C VAL A 54 16.25 6.59 2.13
N ASP A 55 16.43 7.90 2.17
CA ASP A 55 17.71 8.56 2.49
C ASP A 55 17.87 8.78 4.00
N LYS A 56 16.77 9.05 4.69
CA LYS A 56 16.70 9.29 6.13
C LYS A 56 15.58 8.45 6.73
N PRO A 57 15.63 8.10 8.03
CA PRO A 57 14.54 7.34 8.64
C PRO A 57 13.17 8.00 8.41
N VAL A 58 12.24 7.28 7.77
CA VAL A 58 10.90 7.78 7.46
C VAL A 58 9.86 7.06 8.30
N ARG A 59 8.96 7.81 8.91
CA ARG A 59 7.85 7.26 9.68
C ARG A 59 6.74 6.77 8.75
N LEU A 60 6.27 5.56 9.00
CA LEU A 60 5.08 4.99 8.39
C LEU A 60 4.02 4.69 9.45
N PHE A 61 2.78 4.61 8.99
CA PHE A 61 1.63 4.21 9.78
C PHE A 61 1.04 2.93 9.21
N ARG A 62 0.64 2.03 10.11
CA ARG A 62 0.01 0.77 9.78
C ARG A 62 -1.28 0.65 10.55
N VAL A 63 -2.32 0.22 9.87
CA VAL A 63 -3.53 -0.31 10.47
C VAL A 63 -3.51 -1.83 10.29
N TYR A 64 -3.78 -2.59 11.35
CA TYR A 64 -3.58 -4.04 11.35
C TYR A 64 -4.59 -4.77 12.25
N ASN A 65 -4.53 -6.10 12.22
CA ASN A 65 -5.35 -6.97 13.04
C ASN A 65 -4.64 -7.27 14.37
N ALA A 66 -5.15 -6.73 15.48
CA ALA A 66 -4.61 -6.96 16.82
C ALA A 66 -4.57 -8.44 17.21
N ALA A 67 -5.52 -9.25 16.72
CA ALA A 67 -5.56 -10.69 16.98
C ALA A 67 -4.51 -11.48 16.17
N GLN A 68 -3.85 -10.83 15.21
CA GLN A 68 -2.77 -11.40 14.41
C GLN A 68 -1.58 -10.43 14.38
N PRO A 69 -0.73 -10.40 15.42
CA PRO A 69 0.35 -9.41 15.55
C PRO A 69 1.31 -9.38 14.36
N ALA A 70 1.54 -10.51 13.67
CA ALA A 70 2.35 -10.56 12.46
C ALA A 70 1.80 -9.67 11.31
N SER A 71 0.50 -9.34 11.32
CA SER A 71 -0.13 -8.45 10.34
C SER A 71 0.32 -6.99 10.45
N LEU A 72 0.98 -6.61 11.56
CA LEU A 72 1.69 -5.33 11.70
C LEU A 72 2.76 -5.18 10.62
N TYR A 73 3.48 -6.26 10.31
CA TYR A 73 4.57 -6.25 9.32
C TYR A 73 4.09 -6.57 7.90
N GLY A 74 2.80 -6.40 7.61
CA GLY A 74 2.28 -6.54 6.26
C GLY A 74 2.88 -5.52 5.28
N ARG A 75 2.46 -5.60 4.01
CA ARG A 75 3.10 -4.83 2.92
C ARG A 75 2.54 -3.42 2.72
N TRP A 76 1.33 -3.14 3.18
CA TRP A 76 0.61 -1.90 2.87
C TRP A 76 0.62 -0.90 4.03
N TRP A 77 1.24 0.25 3.83
CA TRP A 77 1.44 1.29 4.85
C TRP A 77 0.95 2.64 4.35
N SER A 78 0.87 3.62 5.25
CA SER A 78 0.54 5.01 4.95
C SER A 78 1.66 5.95 5.42
N LEU A 79 1.84 7.07 4.71
CA LEU A 79 2.67 8.20 5.17
C LEU A 79 1.94 9.10 6.16
N GLN A 80 0.61 9.01 6.21
CA GLN A 80 -0.25 9.85 7.04
C GLN A 80 -0.89 9.03 8.15
N VAL A 81 -1.10 9.68 9.29
CA VAL A 81 -1.82 9.09 10.42
C VAL A 81 -3.23 8.69 9.94
N PRO A 82 -3.70 7.46 10.21
CA PRO A 82 -5.08 7.09 9.93
C PRO A 82 -6.01 7.93 10.82
N VAL A 83 -7.00 8.59 10.21
CA VAL A 83 -7.94 9.49 10.91
C VAL A 83 -9.38 9.19 10.51
N GLY A 84 -10.33 9.58 11.36
CA GLY A 84 -11.76 9.49 11.07
C GLY A 84 -12.33 8.08 11.25
N PRO A 85 -13.59 7.82 10.84
CA PRO A 85 -14.21 6.52 11.04
C PRO A 85 -13.45 5.38 10.34
N ARG A 86 -13.23 4.24 11.02
CA ARG A 86 -12.51 3.09 10.46
C ARG A 86 -13.09 2.59 9.14
N ALA A 87 -14.42 2.57 9.01
CA ALA A 87 -15.10 2.16 7.78
C ALA A 87 -14.79 3.11 6.61
N GLN A 88 -14.71 4.41 6.88
CA GLN A 88 -14.31 5.40 5.88
C GLN A 88 -12.85 5.18 5.47
N TYR A 89 -11.94 5.03 6.43
CA TYR A 89 -10.53 4.72 6.15
C TYR A 89 -10.38 3.44 5.31
N ALA A 90 -11.14 2.39 5.62
CA ALA A 90 -11.13 1.14 4.87
C ALA A 90 -11.56 1.36 3.41
N ALA A 91 -12.67 2.06 3.19
CA ALA A 91 -13.17 2.36 1.85
C ALA A 91 -12.20 3.23 1.06
N GLU A 92 -11.65 4.28 1.68
CA GLU A 92 -10.67 5.18 1.07
C GLU A 92 -9.36 4.49 0.71
N ASN A 93 -9.02 3.35 1.34
CA ASN A 93 -7.82 2.58 1.04
C ASN A 93 -8.13 1.26 0.30
N ALA A 94 -9.37 1.08 -0.16
CA ALA A 94 -9.84 -0.14 -0.82
C ALA A 94 -9.52 -1.44 -0.02
N ILE A 95 -9.72 -1.40 1.30
CA ILE A 95 -9.46 -2.52 2.21
C ILE A 95 -10.74 -3.31 2.42
N CYS A 96 -10.78 -4.54 1.94
CA CYS A 96 -11.91 -5.43 2.18
C CYS A 96 -12.01 -5.86 3.66
N PRO A 97 -13.23 -5.96 4.24
CA PRO A 97 -13.42 -6.32 5.64
C PRO A 97 -12.80 -7.67 6.04
N GLU A 98 -12.79 -8.64 5.13
CA GLU A 98 -12.22 -9.96 5.37
C GLU A 98 -10.69 -9.99 5.36
N TRP A 99 -10.03 -8.95 4.84
CA TRP A 99 -8.56 -8.85 4.87
C TRP A 99 -8.05 -8.40 6.23
N SER A 100 -8.77 -7.50 6.90
CA SER A 100 -8.41 -7.02 8.24
C SER A 100 -9.59 -6.32 8.91
N PRO A 101 -9.84 -6.56 10.22
CA PRO A 101 -10.80 -5.79 11.00
C PRO A 101 -10.34 -4.36 11.33
N LEU A 102 -9.09 -4.01 11.01
CA LEU A 102 -8.51 -2.67 11.21
C LEU A 102 -8.67 -2.14 12.65
N ASN A 103 -8.49 -3.02 13.63
CA ASN A 103 -8.80 -2.73 15.03
C ASN A 103 -7.61 -2.23 15.86
N ALA A 104 -6.40 -2.20 15.28
CA ALA A 104 -5.22 -1.58 15.88
C ALA A 104 -4.46 -0.76 14.83
N ALA A 105 -3.75 0.26 15.30
CA ALA A 105 -2.84 1.05 14.50
C ALA A 105 -1.48 1.14 15.19
N ALA A 106 -0.40 1.28 14.43
CA ALA A 106 0.95 1.48 14.95
C ALA A 106 1.73 2.39 14.02
N THR A 107 2.80 2.97 14.53
CA THR A 107 3.79 3.64 13.70
C THR A 107 5.10 2.86 13.75
N CYS A 108 5.77 2.72 12.61
CA CYS A 108 7.11 2.15 12.51
C CYS A 108 7.98 3.05 11.63
N THR A 109 9.28 2.79 11.62
CA THR A 109 10.26 3.58 10.87
C THR A 109 10.87 2.75 9.75
N LEU A 110 10.90 3.28 8.53
CA LEU A 110 11.68 2.74 7.43
C LEU A 110 13.16 3.04 7.64
N LYS A 111 14.01 2.04 7.42
CA LYS A 111 15.46 2.18 7.49
C LYS A 111 16.00 2.90 6.24
N PRO A 112 17.05 3.73 6.37
CA PRO A 112 17.80 4.22 5.21
C PRO A 112 18.27 3.08 4.30
N GLY A 113 18.25 3.33 2.98
CA GLY A 113 18.58 2.35 1.93
C GLY A 113 17.44 1.42 1.55
N VAL A 114 16.31 1.41 2.28
CA VAL A 114 15.12 0.65 1.90
C VAL A 114 14.46 1.29 0.69
N ARG A 115 14.01 0.45 -0.26
CA ARG A 115 13.16 0.87 -1.37
C ARG A 115 11.71 0.53 -1.10
N VAL A 116 10.83 1.46 -1.42
CA VAL A 116 9.38 1.35 -1.30
C VAL A 116 8.72 1.79 -2.60
N VAL A 117 7.48 1.38 -2.81
CA VAL A 117 6.68 1.84 -3.97
C VAL A 117 5.50 2.63 -3.45
N ILE A 118 5.27 3.81 -4.01
CA ILE A 118 4.20 4.70 -3.55
C ILE A 118 3.33 5.09 -4.73
N GLY A 119 2.02 5.02 -4.53
CA GLY A 119 1.06 5.38 -5.56
C GLY A 119 -0.39 5.24 -5.09
N PRO A 120 -1.35 5.75 -5.88
CA PRO A 120 -2.78 5.55 -5.62
C PRO A 120 -3.19 4.08 -5.65
N GLY A 121 -4.10 3.72 -4.75
CA GLY A 121 -4.64 2.36 -4.65
C GLY A 121 -5.55 1.96 -5.81
N GLN A 122 -5.56 0.68 -6.12
CA GLN A 122 -6.46 0.05 -7.07
C GLN A 122 -7.80 -0.33 -6.40
N SER A 123 -8.82 -0.60 -7.21
CA SER A 123 -10.06 -1.22 -6.72
C SER A 123 -9.80 -2.58 -6.05
N ALA A 124 -10.73 -2.98 -5.18
CA ALA A 124 -10.72 -4.27 -4.52
C ALA A 124 -12.08 -4.96 -4.67
N GLN A 125 -12.06 -6.24 -5.04
CA GLN A 125 -13.25 -7.08 -5.05
C GLN A 125 -13.24 -7.94 -3.79
N CYS A 126 -14.20 -7.68 -2.91
CA CYS A 126 -14.29 -8.34 -1.62
C CYS A 126 -15.08 -9.65 -1.73
N ALA A 127 -14.84 -10.58 -0.79
CA ALA A 127 -15.48 -11.88 -0.71
C ALA A 127 -17.00 -11.79 -0.52
N SER A 128 -17.50 -10.67 0.01
CA SER A 128 -18.93 -10.35 0.10
C SER A 128 -19.59 -10.09 -1.26
N GLY A 129 -18.81 -9.91 -2.32
CA GLY A 129 -19.26 -9.45 -3.63
C GLY A 129 -19.26 -7.92 -3.79
N GLU A 130 -18.96 -7.18 -2.72
CA GLU A 130 -18.75 -5.73 -2.78
C GLU A 130 -17.49 -5.40 -3.60
N VAL A 131 -17.58 -4.33 -4.41
CA VAL A 131 -16.43 -3.80 -5.15
C VAL A 131 -16.13 -2.41 -4.63
N LEU A 132 -14.98 -2.29 -3.95
CA LEU A 132 -14.44 -1.00 -3.53
C LEU A 132 -13.79 -0.31 -4.74
N PRO A 133 -14.08 0.97 -5.00
CA PRO A 133 -13.55 1.68 -6.16
C PRO A 133 -12.04 1.91 -6.05
N ALA A 134 -11.41 2.30 -7.16
CA ALA A 134 -10.02 2.73 -7.16
C ALA A 134 -9.84 3.96 -6.26
N SER A 135 -8.75 3.98 -5.50
CA SER A 135 -8.49 4.97 -4.46
C SER A 135 -7.49 6.03 -4.95
N ALA A 136 -7.82 7.30 -4.74
CA ALA A 136 -6.87 8.40 -4.93
C ALA A 136 -5.83 8.50 -3.80
N THR A 137 -6.03 7.78 -2.70
CA THR A 137 -5.12 7.77 -1.55
C THR A 137 -3.86 7.02 -1.91
N ASN A 138 -2.71 7.69 -1.71
CA ASN A 138 -1.42 7.07 -1.92
C ASN A 138 -1.11 6.10 -0.79
N GLN A 139 -0.78 4.86 -1.16
CA GLN A 139 -0.36 3.81 -0.25
C GLN A 139 1.11 3.49 -0.47
N VAL A 140 1.79 3.06 0.58
CA VAL A 140 3.20 2.67 0.56
C VAL A 140 3.29 1.15 0.58
N TYR A 141 3.78 0.58 -0.51
CA TYR A 141 4.16 -0.82 -0.59
C TYR A 141 5.57 -1.00 -0.04
N VAL A 142 5.68 -1.77 1.03
CA VAL A 142 6.94 -2.21 1.64
C VAL A 142 7.04 -3.72 1.42
N ALA A 143 8.11 -4.18 0.78
CA ALA A 143 8.34 -5.59 0.45
C ALA A 143 8.75 -6.43 1.68
N ASN A 144 8.02 -6.29 2.78
CA ASN A 144 8.15 -7.17 3.94
C ASN A 144 7.70 -8.60 3.56
N ASP A 145 8.38 -9.58 4.13
CA ASP A 145 7.99 -10.98 4.09
C ASP A 145 8.25 -11.63 5.44
N THR A 146 7.18 -11.79 6.22
CA THR A 146 7.24 -12.39 7.56
C THR A 146 7.55 -13.88 7.52
N ARG A 147 7.38 -14.55 6.36
CA ARG A 147 7.71 -15.98 6.20
C ARG A 147 9.21 -16.22 6.10
N THR A 148 9.95 -15.23 5.61
CA THR A 148 11.41 -15.23 5.53
C THR A 148 12.06 -14.34 6.60
N GLN A 149 11.27 -13.83 7.55
CA GLN A 149 11.70 -12.89 8.59
C GLN A 149 12.32 -11.60 8.04
N GLN A 150 11.97 -11.21 6.81
CA GLN A 150 12.41 -9.96 6.21
C GLN A 150 11.44 -8.83 6.59
N THR A 151 11.88 -7.97 7.51
CA THR A 151 11.18 -6.73 7.86
C THR A 151 12.06 -5.52 7.54
N LEU A 152 11.51 -4.61 6.74
CA LEU A 152 12.18 -3.39 6.27
C LEU A 152 11.82 -2.16 7.12
N VAL A 153 10.97 -2.37 8.14
CA VAL A 153 10.61 -1.39 9.15
C VAL A 153 11.13 -1.82 10.52
N ASP A 154 11.40 -0.85 11.38
CA ASP A 154 11.78 -1.04 12.77
C ASP A 154 11.15 0.02 13.69
N ASN A 155 11.56 0.05 14.97
CA ASN A 155 11.14 1.05 15.95
C ASN A 155 9.61 1.24 15.99
N CYS A 156 8.89 0.10 15.96
CA CYS A 156 7.44 0.11 15.99
C CYS A 156 6.93 0.52 17.38
N SER A 157 5.94 1.40 17.42
CA SER A 157 5.28 1.81 18.66
C SER A 157 4.41 0.71 19.23
N GLU A 158 4.03 0.86 20.50
CA GLU A 158 2.82 0.25 21.04
C GLU A 158 1.59 0.65 20.20
N PRO A 159 0.49 -0.12 20.26
CA PRO A 159 -0.72 0.21 19.52
C PRO A 159 -1.20 1.63 19.81
N LEU A 160 -1.35 2.42 18.76
CA LEU A 160 -1.90 3.76 18.81
C LEU A 160 -3.41 3.68 19.11
N VAL A 161 -3.89 4.64 19.89
CA VAL A 161 -5.33 4.90 19.97
C VAL A 161 -5.77 5.47 18.64
N TRP A 162 -6.78 4.83 18.02
CA TRP A 162 -7.36 5.32 16.78
C TRP A 162 -7.99 6.70 17.01
N PRO A 163 -7.54 7.76 16.32
CA PRO A 163 -8.02 9.12 16.54
C PRO A 163 -9.39 9.39 15.90
#